data_AF-A0A1H9UJ88-F1
#
_entry.id   AF-A0A1H9UJ88-F1
#
_cell.length_a   1.000
_cell.length_b   1.000
_cell.length_c   1.000
_cell.angle_alpha   90.00
_cell.angle_beta   90.00
_cell.angle_gamma   90.00
#
_symmetry.space_group_name_H-M   'P 1'
#
loop_
_entity.id
_entity.type
_entity.pdbx_description
1 polymer ?
#
loop_
_entity_poly.entity_id
_entity_poly.type
_entity_poly.pdbx_seq_one_letter_code
_entity_poly.pdbx_strand_id
1 'polypeptide(L)'
;MPWRELKPMDLKMLFIADYLQGPPSFSALCQAYEISRKTGYKWVERYEKEGPSGLEERSRRRLNQDWVVPAAVREAIIELR
;
A
#
# COMPACT_ATOMS: atom_id res chain seq x y z
N MET A 1 -19.59 9.77 13.98
CA MET A 1 -18.28 9.85 13.31
C MET A 1 -18.54 9.88 11.82
N PRO A 2 -18.42 11.02 11.13
CA PRO A 2 -18.65 11.07 9.69
C PRO A 2 -17.46 10.36 9.04
N TRP A 3 -17.73 9.19 8.44
CA TRP A 3 -16.73 8.43 7.72
C TRP A 3 -16.23 9.29 6.56
N ARG A 4 -14.95 9.68 6.56
CA ARG A 4 -14.32 10.23 5.36
C ARG A 4 -14.22 9.10 4.35
N GLU A 5 -15.06 9.13 3.33
CA GLU A 5 -15.03 8.21 2.20
C GLU A 5 -13.86 8.56 1.25
N LEU A 6 -12.63 8.54 1.76
CA LEU A 6 -11.44 8.60 0.90
C LEU A 6 -11.01 7.18 0.58
N LYS A 7 -10.86 6.86 -0.72
CA LYS A 7 -10.31 5.56 -1.09
C LYS A 7 -8.85 5.51 -0.61
N PRO A 8 -8.33 4.33 -0.24
CA PRO A 8 -6.94 4.22 0.21
C PRO A 8 -5.91 4.80 -0.76
N MET A 9 -6.18 4.76 -2.07
CA MET A 9 -5.32 5.37 -3.09
C MET A 9 -5.31 6.90 -3.00
N ASP A 10 -6.48 7.52 -2.79
CA ASP A 10 -6.60 8.98 -2.69
C ASP A 10 -5.80 9.51 -1.49
N LEU A 11 -5.85 8.80 -0.36
CA LEU A 11 -5.04 9.12 0.83
C LEU A 11 -3.54 9.05 0.55
N LYS A 12 -3.08 8.05 -0.21
CA LYS A 12 -1.67 7.92 -0.61
C LYS A 12 -1.23 9.07 -1.50
N MET A 13 -2.08 9.45 -2.46
CA MET A 13 -1.80 10.56 -3.39
C MET A 13 -1.73 11.90 -2.65
N LEU A 14 -2.67 12.16 -1.73
CA LEU A 14 -2.65 13.35 -0.90
C LEU A 14 -1.38 13.43 -0.03
N PHE A 15 -1.01 12.31 0.61
CA PHE A 15 0.23 12.24 1.39
C PHE A 15 1.47 12.59 0.56
N ILE A 16 1.57 12.08 -0.67
CA ILE A 16 2.70 12.40 -1.57
C ILE A 16 2.63 13.86 -2.03
N ALA A 17 1.46 14.39 -2.36
CA ALA A 17 1.31 15.78 -2.75
C ALA A 17 1.78 16.74 -1.65
N ASP A 18 1.41 16.46 -0.39
CA ASP A 18 1.86 17.25 0.76
C ASP A 18 3.35 17.06 1.06
N TYR A 19 3.88 15.86 0.86
CA TYR A 19 5.32 15.60 0.94
C TYR A 19 6.11 16.45 -0.06
N LEU A 20 5.67 16.51 -1.32
CA LEU A 20 6.32 17.27 -2.39
C LEU A 20 6.24 18.79 -2.17
N GLN A 21 5.24 19.28 -1.44
CA GLN A 21 5.14 20.69 -1.05
C GLN A 21 6.17 21.08 0.03
N GLY A 22 6.84 20.12 0.66
CA GLY A 22 7.86 20.36 1.68
C GLY A 22 7.24 20.61 3.07
N PRO A 23 6.75 19.56 3.76
CA PRO A 23 6.17 19.72 5.08
C PRO A 23 7.22 20.17 6.10
N PRO A 24 6.83 20.85 7.19
CA PRO A 24 7.78 21.33 8.20
C PRO A 24 8.56 20.20 8.88
N SER A 25 7.98 19.00 8.96
CA SER A 25 8.72 17.78 9.29
C SER A 25 8.02 16.54 8.74
N PHE A 26 8.82 15.52 8.41
CA PHE A 26 8.30 14.24 7.95
C PHE A 26 7.46 13.52 9.03
N SER A 27 7.84 13.69 10.30
CA SER A 27 7.11 13.10 11.43
C SER A 27 5.72 13.73 11.59
N ALA A 28 5.62 15.06 11.48
CA ALA A 28 4.34 15.76 11.54
C ALA A 28 3.44 15.37 10.36
N LEU A 29 4.00 15.23 9.15
CA LEU A 29 3.25 14.75 7.99
C LEU A 29 2.68 13.35 8.24
N CYS A 30 3.51 12.40 8.69
CA CYS A 30 3.03 11.04 8.98
C CYS A 30 1.95 11.01 10.05
N GLN A 31 2.05 11.87 11.08
CA GLN A 31 1.05 12.00 12.13
C GLN A 31 -0.28 12.56 11.60
N ALA A 32 -0.24 13.57 10.73
CA ALA A 32 -1.43 14.17 10.12
C ALA A 32 -2.24 13.17 9.27
N TYR A 33 -1.55 12.18 8.70
CA TYR A 33 -2.15 11.10 7.90
C TYR A 33 -2.36 9.80 8.69
N GLU A 34 -2.11 9.80 10.00
CA GLU A 34 -2.27 8.64 10.89
C GLU A 34 -1.50 7.39 10.43
N ILE A 35 -0.34 7.57 9.79
CA ILE A 35 0.53 6.49 9.35
C ILE A 35 1.84 6.45 10.14
N SER A 36 2.44 5.26 10.22
CA SER A 36 3.79 5.13 10.74
C SER A 36 4.81 5.79 9.81
N ARG A 37 5.90 6.33 10.37
CA ARG A 37 7.04 6.85 9.57
C ARG A 37 7.59 5.81 8.59
N LYS A 38 7.62 4.53 8.98
CA LYS A 38 8.05 3.42 8.11
C LYS A 38 7.15 3.29 6.87
N THR A 39 5.84 3.44 7.04
CA THR A 39 4.88 3.44 5.92
C THR A 39 5.12 4.65 5.02
N GLY A 40 5.28 5.84 5.60
CA GLY A 40 5.55 7.06 4.86
C GLY A 40 6.82 6.93 4.00
N TYR A 41 7.95 6.51 4.60
CA TYR A 41 9.21 6.37 3.86
C TYR A 41 9.08 5.41 2.68
N LYS A 42 8.38 4.29 2.90
CA LYS A 42 8.11 3.31 1.85
C LYS A 42 7.27 3.88 0.70
N TRP A 43 6.29 4.74 0.98
CA TRP A 43 5.49 5.38 -0.05
C TRP A 43 6.30 6.40 -0.85
N VAL A 44 7.08 7.24 -0.17
CA VAL A 44 8.00 8.19 -0.83
C VAL A 44 8.99 7.45 -1.73
N GLU A 45 9.70 6.45 -1.20
CA GLU A 45 10.69 5.68 -1.96
C GLU A 45 10.08 5.04 -3.22
N ARG A 46 8.85 4.51 -3.13
CA ARG A 46 8.17 3.92 -4.27
C ARG A 46 7.72 4.96 -5.29
N TYR A 47 7.22 6.09 -4.81
CA TYR A 47 6.81 7.19 -5.67
C TYR A 47 8.00 7.78 -6.43
N GLU A 48 9.14 7.96 -5.78
CA GLU A 48 10.36 8.44 -6.42
C GLU A 48 10.87 7.49 -7.51
N LYS A 49 10.68 6.17 -7.33
CA LYS A 49 11.15 5.15 -8.29
C LYS A 49 10.17 4.90 -9.44
N GLU A 50 8.87 4.92 -9.18
CA GLU A 50 7.85 4.41 -10.09
C GLU A 50 6.74 5.44 -10.40
N GLY A 51 6.77 6.60 -9.74
CA GLY A 51 5.69 7.59 -9.81
C GLY A 51 4.41 7.10 -9.13
N PRO A 52 3.23 7.57 -9.58
CA PRO A 52 1.94 7.19 -8.99
C PRO A 52 1.68 5.67 -8.95
N SER A 53 2.17 4.90 -9.93
CA SER A 53 1.99 3.43 -9.96
C SER A 53 2.68 2.73 -8.78
N GLY A 54 3.73 3.33 -8.22
CA GLY A 54 4.41 2.81 -7.03
C GLY A 54 3.52 2.75 -5.78
N LEU A 55 2.41 3.49 -5.75
CA LEU A 55 1.45 3.52 -4.64
C LEU A 55 0.36 2.44 -4.72
N GLU A 56 0.27 1.74 -5.85
CA GLU A 56 -0.67 0.64 -6.03
C GLU A 56 -0.45 -0.48 -5.01
N GLU A 57 -1.54 -1.18 -4.67
CA GLU A 57 -1.46 -2.33 -3.79
C GLU A 57 -0.62 -3.43 -4.44
N ARG A 58 0.46 -3.82 -3.76
CA ARG A 58 1.28 -4.95 -4.18
C ARG A 58 0.82 -6.21 -3.48
N SER A 59 1.02 -7.34 -4.14
CA SER A 59 0.75 -8.65 -3.58
C SER A 59 1.42 -8.81 -2.21
N ARG A 60 0.66 -9.32 -1.24
CA ARG A 60 1.16 -9.73 0.08
C ARG A 60 1.78 -11.13 0.05
N ARG A 61 1.73 -11.82 -1.10
CA ARG A 61 2.31 -13.15 -1.29
C ARG A 61 3.84 -13.05 -1.15
N ARG A 62 4.45 -14.02 -0.47
CA ARG A 62 5.91 -14.16 -0.48
C ARG A 62 6.39 -14.32 -1.93
N LEU A 63 7.54 -13.71 -2.24
CA LEU A 63 8.12 -13.72 -3.59
C LEU A 63 8.48 -15.15 -4.02
N ASN A 64 9.11 -15.91 -3.12
CA ASN A 64 9.37 -17.31 -3.34
C ASN A 64 8.37 -18.18 -2.55
N GLN A 65 7.83 -19.19 -3.23
CA GLN A 65 6.92 -20.19 -2.69
C GLN A 65 7.42 -21.54 -3.19
N ASP A 66 8.26 -22.20 -2.39
CA ASP A 66 8.84 -23.48 -2.78
C ASP A 66 7.79 -24.59 -2.87
N TRP A 67 6.68 -24.44 -2.14
CA TRP A 67 5.56 -25.38 -2.12
C TRP A 67 4.26 -24.69 -2.52
N VAL A 68 3.87 -24.85 -3.78
CA VAL A 68 2.59 -24.39 -4.30
C VAL A 68 1.68 -25.58 -4.51
N VAL A 69 0.46 -25.52 -3.97
CA VAL A 69 -0.55 -26.56 -4.17
C VAL A 69 -0.89 -26.67 -5.67
N PRO A 70 -0.81 -27.88 -6.27
CA PRO A 70 -1.15 -28.10 -7.68
C PRO A 70 -2.59 -27.64 -8.00
N ALA A 71 -2.80 -27.16 -9.23
CA ALA A 71 -4.09 -26.63 -9.67
C ALA A 71 -5.23 -27.65 -9.48
N ALA A 72 -5.00 -28.91 -9.85
CA ALA A 72 -5.98 -30.00 -9.71
C ALA A 72 -6.46 -30.19 -8.27
N VAL A 73 -5.56 -30.07 -7.28
CA VAL A 73 -5.93 -30.19 -5.86
C VAL A 73 -6.79 -29.01 -5.42
N ARG A 74 -6.49 -27.80 -5.93
CA ARG A 74 -7.25 -26.59 -5.63
C ARG A 74 -8.66 -26.66 -6.22
N GLU A 75 -8.79 -27.10 -7.47
CA GLU A 75 -10.07 -27.26 -8.16
C GLU A 75 -10.94 -28.29 -7.43
N ALA A 76 -10.39 -29.45 -7.07
CA ALA A 76 -11.10 -30.47 -6.31
C ALA A 76 -11.63 -29.96 -4.95
N ILE A 77 -10.89 -29.07 -4.25
CA ILE A 77 -11.37 -28.45 -3.01
C ILE A 77 -12.53 -27.49 -3.27
N ILE A 78 -12.50 -26.73 -4.37
CA ILE A 78 -13.56 -25.77 -4.71
C ILE A 78 -14.86 -26.51 -5.06
N GLU A 79 -14.76 -27.64 -5.75
CA GLU A 79 -15.92 -28.48 -6.13
C GLU A 79 -16.60 -29.16 -4.93
N LEU A 80 -15.92 -29.26 -3.78
CA LEU A 80 -16.49 -29.82 -2.55
C LEU A 80 -17.39 -28.83 -1.76
N ARG A 81 -17.51 -27.58 -2.21
CA ARG A 81 -18.28 -26.51 -1.53
C ARG A 81 -19.71 -26.39 -2.04
#